data_AF-A0A183BFJ9-F1
#
_entry.id   AF-A0A183BFJ9-F1
#
_cell.length_a   1.000
_cell.length_b   1.000
_cell.length_c   1.000
_cell.angle_alpha   90.00
_cell.angle_beta   90.00
_cell.angle_gamma   90.00
#
_symmetry.space_group_name_H-M   'P 1'
#
loop_
_entity.id
_entity.type
_entity.pdbx_description
1 polymer ?
#
loop_
_entity_poly.entity_id
_entity_poly.type
_entity_poly.pdbx_seq_one_letter_code
_entity_poly.pdbx_strand_id
1 'polypeptide(L)'
;MNKWAELRAEADQTHCLAKRETWLKSDFCIAGFCPPGFQAYRCHRPGDRLGGGALLFVADLFPQTAVDTLCTENIQAAECVIKLSGVADHPPWWSSRIKKALVRKQAAGQRLCAMGGYLRHLQYLRERKSFDCILLDAKRAFELSLAKKAKRYHKAFDGEHPAAPLVRLFNLCMTTATLPQDWKVANVAPIHKGDDRELAVSAQHPNAV
;
A
#
# COMPACT_ATOMS: atom_id res chain seq x y z
N MET A 1 5.04 -21.98 11.15
CA MET A 1 5.59 -20.60 11.24
C MET A 1 5.93 -20.33 12.70
N ASN A 2 7.23 -20.32 13.06
CA ASN A 2 7.68 -20.24 14.46
C ASN A 2 7.90 -18.79 14.96
N LYS A 3 7.46 -17.79 14.19
CA LYS A 3 7.76 -16.36 14.43
C LYS A 3 6.63 -15.58 15.11
N TRP A 4 5.66 -16.26 15.71
CA TRP A 4 4.52 -15.58 16.34
C TRP A 4 4.92 -14.74 17.56
N ALA A 5 5.93 -15.19 18.32
CA ALA A 5 6.46 -14.41 19.44
C ALA A 5 7.08 -13.09 18.96
N GLU A 6 7.84 -13.12 17.86
CA GLU A 6 8.41 -11.91 17.22
C GLU A 6 7.31 -10.97 16.75
N LEU A 7 6.25 -11.51 16.13
CA LEU A 7 5.09 -10.73 15.69
C LEU A 7 4.37 -10.01 16.83
N ARG A 8 4.25 -10.65 18.00
CA ARG A 8 3.66 -10.01 19.19
C ARG A 8 4.55 -8.89 19.72
N ALA A 9 5.86 -9.13 19.84
CA ALA A 9 6.80 -8.10 20.27
C ALA A 9 6.81 -6.88 19.32
N GLU A 10 6.63 -7.10 18.02
CA GLU A 10 6.54 -6.04 17.01
C GLU A 10 5.19 -5.29 17.06
N ALA A 11 4.11 -5.96 17.48
CA ALA A 11 2.78 -5.36 17.64
C ALA A 11 2.74 -4.33 18.78
N ASP A 12 3.49 -4.54 19.87
CA ASP A 12 3.55 -3.59 20.98
C ASP A 12 4.17 -2.23 20.60
N GLN A 13 4.87 -2.16 19.46
CA GLN A 13 5.58 -0.97 18.99
C GLN A 13 4.97 -0.34 17.74
N THR A 14 3.93 -0.95 17.17
CA THR A 14 3.40 -0.55 15.86
C THR A 14 1.89 -0.45 15.87
N HIS A 15 1.34 0.33 14.96
CA HIS A 15 -0.12 0.52 14.82
C HIS A 15 -0.72 -0.38 13.73
N CYS A 16 0.11 -0.76 12.77
CA CYS A 16 -0.23 -1.65 11.68
C CYS A 16 0.96 -2.59 11.41
N LEU A 17 0.66 -3.86 11.17
CA LEU A 17 1.68 -4.89 10.99
C LEU A 17 1.30 -5.76 9.80
N ALA A 18 2.09 -5.71 8.73
CA ALA A 18 1.84 -6.47 7.51
C ALA A 18 2.87 -7.58 7.32
N LYS A 19 2.40 -8.80 7.09
CA LYS A 19 3.23 -9.94 6.66
C LYS A 19 2.69 -10.52 5.35
N ARG A 20 3.61 -10.85 4.46
CA ARG A 20 3.34 -11.59 3.22
C ARG A 20 3.89 -12.99 3.35
N GLU A 21 3.46 -13.88 2.45
CA GLU A 21 3.87 -15.28 2.44
C GLU A 21 3.61 -15.90 3.81
N THR A 22 2.35 -15.87 4.23
CA THR A 22 1.95 -16.41 5.53
C THR A 22 1.77 -17.91 5.47
N TRP A 23 1.54 -18.47 4.27
CA TRP A 23 1.27 -19.88 4.01
C TRP A 23 0.10 -20.42 4.83
N LEU A 24 -0.77 -19.52 5.31
CA LEU A 24 -1.93 -19.89 6.12
C LEU A 24 -3.05 -20.38 5.22
N LYS A 25 -3.58 -21.55 5.56
CA LYS A 25 -4.78 -22.12 4.94
C LYS A 25 -6.04 -21.36 5.37
N SER A 26 -7.11 -21.48 4.60
CA SER A 26 -8.39 -20.83 4.88
C SER A 26 -9.03 -21.30 6.19
N ASP A 27 -8.81 -22.56 6.57
CA ASP A 27 -9.28 -23.18 7.81
C ASP A 27 -8.45 -22.81 9.06
N PHE A 28 -7.30 -22.13 8.88
CA PHE A 28 -6.46 -21.73 10.00
C PHE A 28 -7.19 -20.71 10.89
N CYS A 29 -7.37 -21.02 12.17
CA CYS A 29 -8.00 -20.08 13.11
C CYS A 29 -6.98 -19.06 13.63
N ILE A 30 -7.22 -17.77 13.37
CA ILE A 30 -6.29 -16.69 13.76
C ILE A 30 -6.54 -16.15 15.17
N ALA A 31 -7.68 -16.48 15.79
CA ALA A 31 -8.13 -15.88 17.05
C ALA A 31 -7.10 -16.03 18.18
N GLY A 32 -6.37 -17.15 18.26
CA GLY A 32 -5.32 -17.36 19.27
C GLY A 32 -3.99 -16.66 18.98
N PHE A 33 -3.81 -16.14 17.77
CA PHE A 33 -2.56 -15.52 17.30
C PHE A 33 -2.67 -14.00 17.14
N CYS A 34 -3.87 -13.44 17.19
CA CYS A 34 -4.08 -12.00 17.12
C CYS A 34 -3.50 -11.33 18.39
N PRO A 35 -2.58 -10.36 18.25
CA PRO A 35 -2.15 -9.55 19.38
C PRO A 35 -3.36 -8.85 20.03
N PRO A 36 -3.39 -8.70 21.37
CA PRO A 36 -4.45 -7.97 22.05
C PRO A 36 -4.57 -6.53 21.53
N GLY A 37 -5.79 -6.06 21.26
CA GLY A 37 -6.02 -4.71 20.74
C GLY A 37 -5.74 -4.56 19.25
N PHE A 38 -5.66 -5.66 18.49
CA PHE A 38 -5.56 -5.65 17.04
C PHE A 38 -6.68 -6.44 16.39
N GLN A 39 -7.10 -5.97 15.23
CA GLN A 39 -7.94 -6.69 14.30
C GLN A 39 -7.09 -7.26 13.15
N ALA A 40 -7.31 -8.54 12.82
CA ALA A 40 -6.57 -9.23 11.78
C ALA A 40 -7.37 -9.31 10.48
N TYR A 41 -6.76 -8.86 9.39
CA TYR A 41 -7.24 -9.02 8.01
C TYR A 41 -6.33 -9.98 7.28
N ARG A 42 -6.91 -10.93 6.56
CA ARG A 42 -6.14 -11.93 5.82
C ARG A 42 -6.67 -12.09 4.42
N CYS A 43 -5.76 -12.34 3.50
CA CYS A 43 -6.08 -12.75 2.14
C CYS A 43 -5.41 -14.09 1.89
N HIS A 44 -6.23 -15.09 1.55
CA HIS A 44 -5.75 -16.42 1.17
C HIS A 44 -5.65 -16.53 -0.34
N ARG A 45 -4.74 -17.38 -0.79
CA ARG A 45 -4.70 -17.75 -2.20
C ARG A 45 -5.89 -18.69 -2.48
N PRO A 46 -6.71 -18.45 -3.51
CA PRO A 46 -7.76 -19.37 -3.88
C PRO A 46 -7.18 -20.70 -4.40
N GLY A 47 -7.84 -21.81 -4.04
CA GLY A 47 -7.46 -23.19 -4.40
C GLY A 47 -6.45 -23.86 -3.48
N ASP A 48 -6.17 -25.14 -3.71
CA ASP A 48 -5.26 -25.98 -2.90
C ASP A 48 -3.76 -25.73 -3.17
N ARG A 49 -3.41 -24.60 -3.78
CA ARG A 49 -2.00 -24.30 -4.09
C ARG A 49 -1.24 -23.98 -2.81
N LEU A 50 -0.13 -24.69 -2.59
CA LEU A 50 0.82 -24.37 -1.53
C LEU A 50 1.49 -23.01 -1.78
N GLY A 51 1.49 -22.16 -0.76
CA GLY A 51 2.26 -20.91 -0.74
C GLY A 51 1.50 -19.63 -1.04
N GLY A 52 2.01 -18.53 -0.47
CA GLY A 52 1.47 -17.18 -0.59
C GLY A 52 0.66 -16.73 0.63
N GLY A 53 -0.31 -15.86 0.40
CA GLY A 53 -1.16 -15.25 1.42
C GLY A 53 -0.57 -13.98 2.03
N ALA A 54 -1.45 -13.14 2.56
CA ALA A 54 -1.11 -11.91 3.26
C ALA A 54 -1.90 -11.80 4.57
N LEU A 55 -1.29 -11.21 5.58
CA LEU A 55 -1.87 -10.93 6.88
C LEU A 55 -1.53 -9.51 7.29
N LEU A 56 -2.55 -8.76 7.67
CA LEU A 56 -2.46 -7.39 8.16
C LEU A 56 -3.12 -7.32 9.52
N PHE A 57 -2.38 -6.90 10.54
CA PHE A 57 -2.92 -6.52 11.83
C PHE A 57 -3.08 -5.00 11.87
N VAL A 58 -4.21 -4.50 12.34
CA VAL A 58 -4.48 -3.08 12.53
C VAL A 58 -4.99 -2.87 13.95
N ALA A 59 -4.39 -1.96 14.70
CA ALA A 59 -4.78 -1.71 16.09
C ALA A 59 -6.23 -1.21 16.20
N ASP A 60 -6.97 -1.68 17.20
CA ASP A 60 -8.40 -1.36 17.45
C ASP A 60 -8.64 0.12 17.76
N LEU A 61 -7.57 0.84 18.14
CA LEU A 61 -7.60 2.29 18.34
C LEU A 61 -7.99 3.03 17.05
N PHE A 62 -7.72 2.45 15.88
CA PHE A 62 -8.18 2.99 14.62
C PHE A 62 -9.60 2.48 14.36
N PRO A 63 -10.58 3.36 14.13
CA PRO A 63 -11.88 2.94 13.65
C PRO A 63 -11.73 2.35 12.25
N GLN A 64 -12.18 1.12 12.09
CA GLN A 64 -11.96 0.32 10.90
C GLN A 64 -13.31 0.00 10.26
N THR A 65 -13.35 0.00 8.94
CA THR A 65 -14.50 -0.54 8.21
C THR A 65 -13.91 -1.44 7.16
N ALA A 66 -14.17 -2.74 7.26
CA ALA A 66 -13.80 -3.67 6.21
C ALA A 66 -14.60 -3.31 4.96
N VAL A 67 -13.93 -2.80 3.92
CA VAL A 67 -14.61 -2.30 2.71
C VAL A 67 -14.86 -3.42 1.72
N ASP A 68 -13.89 -4.29 1.47
CA ASP A 68 -14.02 -5.56 0.73
C ASP A 68 -12.67 -6.28 0.66
N THR A 69 -12.68 -7.61 0.48
CA THR A 69 -11.45 -8.35 0.13
C THR A 69 -11.43 -8.55 -1.38
N LEU A 70 -10.70 -7.71 -2.11
CA LEU A 70 -10.58 -7.81 -3.56
C LEU A 70 -9.63 -8.98 -3.92
N CYS A 71 -10.20 -10.17 -4.09
CA CYS A 71 -9.48 -11.32 -4.67
C CYS A 71 -9.54 -11.23 -6.20
N THR A 72 -8.57 -10.57 -6.83
CA THR A 72 -8.39 -10.70 -8.29
C THR A 72 -7.55 -11.93 -8.59
N GLU A 73 -8.05 -12.80 -9.47
CA GLU A 73 -7.50 -14.15 -9.76
C GLU A 73 -6.01 -14.16 -10.18
N ASN A 74 -5.46 -13.01 -10.61
CA ASN A 74 -4.11 -12.90 -11.15
C ASN A 74 -3.20 -11.86 -10.46
N ILE A 75 -3.65 -11.17 -9.41
CA ILE A 75 -2.82 -10.19 -8.69
C ILE A 75 -2.85 -10.48 -7.19
N GLN A 76 -1.65 -10.73 -6.64
CA GLN A 76 -1.37 -11.08 -5.25
C GLN A 76 -1.41 -9.85 -4.31
N ALA A 77 -2.39 -8.97 -4.48
CA ALA A 77 -2.52 -7.77 -3.66
C ALA A 77 -3.68 -7.94 -2.68
N ALA A 78 -3.41 -7.73 -1.39
CA ALA A 78 -4.46 -7.44 -0.43
C ALA A 78 -4.56 -5.92 -0.31
N GLU A 79 -5.58 -5.33 -0.90
CA GLU A 79 -5.90 -3.93 -0.69
C GLU A 79 -6.86 -3.81 0.49
N CYS A 80 -6.39 -3.23 1.59
CA CYS A 80 -7.24 -2.85 2.72
C CYS A 80 -7.41 -1.33 2.70
N VAL A 81 -8.65 -0.86 2.60
CA VAL A 81 -8.95 0.57 2.72
C VAL A 81 -9.27 0.85 4.18
N ILE A 82 -8.29 1.36 4.93
CA ILE A 82 -8.48 1.78 6.32
C ILE A 82 -8.97 3.23 6.30
N LYS A 83 -10.22 3.45 6.72
CA LYS A 83 -10.77 4.81 6.89
C LYS A 83 -10.47 5.31 8.31
N LEU A 84 -9.38 6.03 8.46
CA LEU A 84 -9.02 6.68 9.73
C LEU A 84 -10.07 7.75 10.06
N SER A 85 -10.95 7.50 11.03
CA SER A 85 -11.90 8.52 11.50
C SER A 85 -11.18 9.57 12.34
N GLY A 86 -11.54 10.85 12.18
CA GLY A 86 -10.92 11.98 12.89
C GLY A 86 -9.87 12.74 12.07
N VAL A 87 -9.43 12.19 10.94
CA VAL A 87 -8.75 12.98 9.91
C VAL A 87 -9.83 13.75 9.17
N ALA A 88 -9.61 15.04 8.91
CA ALA A 88 -10.51 15.86 8.11
C ALA A 88 -10.99 15.06 6.89
N ASP A 89 -12.27 15.19 6.52
CA ASP A 89 -12.90 14.44 5.41
C ASP A 89 -12.15 14.54 4.07
N HIS A 90 -11.15 15.42 4.00
CA HIS A 90 -10.37 15.72 2.84
C HIS A 90 -8.86 15.77 3.19
N PRO A 91 -7.98 15.30 2.30
CA PRO A 91 -6.54 15.43 2.47
C PRO A 91 -6.09 16.89 2.65
N PRO A 92 -4.94 17.17 3.28
CA PRO A 92 -4.45 18.53 3.50
C PRO A 92 -4.23 19.36 2.23
N TRP A 93 -4.02 18.70 1.08
CA TRP A 93 -3.89 19.33 -0.24
C TRP A 93 -5.23 19.60 -0.93
N TRP A 94 -6.35 19.25 -0.30
CA TRP A 94 -7.69 19.38 -0.86
C TRP A 94 -8.20 20.81 -0.78
N SER A 95 -8.02 21.56 -1.87
CA SER A 95 -8.46 22.95 -1.95
C SER A 95 -9.88 23.10 -2.53
N SER A 96 -10.48 24.27 -2.31
CA SER A 96 -11.75 24.67 -2.95
C SER A 96 -11.67 24.60 -4.49
N ARG A 97 -10.48 24.79 -5.07
CA ARG A 97 -10.21 24.62 -6.51
C ARG A 97 -10.41 23.17 -6.96
N ILE A 98 -9.90 22.19 -6.21
CA ILE A 98 -10.08 20.76 -6.53
C ILE A 98 -11.55 20.38 -6.39
N LYS A 99 -12.22 20.83 -5.32
CA LYS A 99 -13.67 20.61 -5.13
C LYS A 99 -14.48 21.11 -6.32
N LYS A 100 -14.24 22.35 -6.78
CA LYS A 100 -14.88 22.92 -7.98
C LYS A 100 -14.57 22.11 -9.24
N ALA A 101 -13.33 21.68 -9.43
CA ALA A 101 -12.94 20.86 -10.58
C ALA A 101 -13.63 19.49 -10.58
N LEU A 102 -13.77 18.85 -9.41
CA LEU A 102 -14.49 17.59 -9.26
C LEU A 102 -15.97 17.73 -9.62
N VAL A 103 -16.64 18.78 -9.13
CA VAL A 103 -18.04 19.08 -9.46
C VAL A 103 -18.21 19.28 -10.97
N ARG A 104 -17.30 19.99 -11.63
CA ARG A 104 -17.32 20.14 -13.10
C ARG A 104 -17.19 18.80 -13.83
N LYS A 105 -16.22 17.97 -13.42
CA LYS A 105 -16.03 16.61 -13.96
C LYS A 105 -17.29 15.75 -13.79
N GLN A 106 -17.94 15.80 -12.63
CA GLN A 106 -19.18 15.08 -12.36
C GLN A 106 -20.32 15.58 -13.25
N ALA A 107 -20.51 16.90 -13.34
CA ALA A 107 -21.52 17.51 -14.21
C ALA A 107 -21.29 17.15 -15.69
N ALA A 108 -20.04 17.07 -16.15
CA ALA A 108 -19.72 16.60 -17.50
C ALA A 108 -20.10 15.14 -17.73
N GLY A 109 -19.85 14.28 -16.73
CA GLY A 109 -20.28 12.88 -16.77
C GLY A 109 -21.80 12.75 -16.86
N GLN A 110 -22.53 13.51 -16.05
CA GLN A 110 -24.00 13.55 -16.11
C GLN A 110 -24.51 14.02 -17.47
N ARG A 111 -23.92 15.06 -18.07
CA ARG A 111 -24.27 15.52 -19.42
C ARG A 111 -24.03 14.45 -20.49
N LEU A 112 -22.94 13.69 -20.37
CA LEU A 112 -22.62 12.59 -21.28
C LEU A 112 -23.68 11.48 -21.18
N CYS A 113 -24.07 11.10 -19.96
CA CYS A 113 -25.10 10.09 -19.74
C CYS A 113 -26.49 10.52 -20.25
N ALA A 114 -26.85 11.81 -20.11
CA ALA A 114 -28.18 12.30 -20.46
C ALA A 114 -28.42 12.45 -21.97
N MET A 115 -27.43 12.93 -22.72
CA MET A 115 -27.62 13.29 -24.15
C MET A 115 -26.87 12.37 -25.12
N GLY A 116 -25.95 11.53 -24.63
CA GLY A 116 -25.07 10.74 -25.49
C GLY A 116 -24.27 11.60 -26.48
N GLY A 117 -23.72 10.96 -27.52
CA GLY A 117 -23.10 11.64 -28.65
C GLY A 117 -21.58 11.88 -28.52
N TYR A 118 -20.90 11.79 -29.66
CA TYR A 118 -19.45 11.86 -29.77
C TYR A 118 -18.86 13.19 -29.27
N LEU A 119 -19.48 14.33 -29.61
CA LEU A 119 -19.01 15.65 -29.17
C LEU A 119 -19.07 15.81 -27.64
N ARG A 120 -20.09 15.25 -26.98
CA ARG A 120 -20.21 15.27 -25.51
C ARG A 120 -19.17 14.37 -24.86
N HIS A 121 -18.86 13.23 -25.48
CA HIS A 121 -17.79 12.36 -25.02
C HIS A 121 -16.44 13.08 -25.05
N LEU A 122 -16.10 13.76 -26.16
CA LEU A 122 -14.87 14.56 -26.26
C LEU A 122 -14.82 15.68 -25.21
N GLN A 123 -15.93 16.36 -24.96
CA GLN A 123 -16.01 17.39 -23.92
C GLN A 123 -15.76 16.81 -22.52
N TYR A 124 -16.36 15.66 -22.20
CA TYR A 124 -16.12 14.95 -20.95
C TYR A 124 -14.64 14.57 -20.78
N LEU A 125 -13.98 14.05 -21.83
CA LEU A 125 -12.57 13.71 -21.79
C LEU A 125 -11.67 14.93 -21.49
N ARG A 126 -11.97 16.10 -22.09
CA ARG A 126 -11.24 17.34 -21.78
C ARG A 126 -11.40 17.76 -20.32
N GLU A 127 -12.63 17.73 -19.80
CA GLU A 127 -12.92 18.12 -18.40
C GLU A 127 -12.29 17.13 -17.41
N ARG A 128 -12.32 15.82 -17.72
CA ARG A 128 -11.62 14.79 -16.94
C ARG A 128 -10.11 15.04 -16.91
N LYS A 129 -9.48 15.24 -18.07
CA LYS A 129 -8.04 15.52 -18.17
C LYS A 129 -7.66 16.80 -17.40
N SER A 130 -8.47 17.85 -17.51
CA SER A 130 -8.28 19.09 -16.75
C SER A 130 -8.33 18.85 -15.24
N PHE A 131 -9.30 18.07 -14.75
CA PHE A 131 -9.36 17.68 -13.34
C PHE A 131 -8.13 16.89 -12.90
N ASP A 132 -7.69 15.92 -13.71
CA ASP A 132 -6.54 15.08 -13.38
C ASP A 132 -5.25 15.92 -13.26
N CYS A 133 -5.05 16.91 -14.15
CA CYS A 133 -3.95 17.88 -14.03
C CYS A 133 -4.04 18.72 -12.76
N ILE A 134 -5.21 19.28 -12.44
CA ILE A 134 -5.40 20.09 -11.21
C ILE A 134 -5.12 19.26 -9.95
N LEU A 135 -5.55 17.99 -9.94
CA LEU A 135 -5.32 17.07 -8.84
C LEU A 135 -3.84 16.76 -8.66
N LEU A 136 -3.13 16.48 -9.76
CA LEU A 136 -1.69 16.21 -9.75
C LEU A 136 -0.90 17.43 -9.28
N ASP A 137 -1.18 18.61 -9.82
CA ASP A 137 -0.51 19.86 -9.44
C ASP A 137 -0.67 20.17 -7.95
N ALA A 138 -1.88 19.98 -7.41
CA ALA A 138 -2.14 20.23 -6.00
C ALA A 138 -1.38 19.27 -5.08
N LYS A 139 -1.32 17.98 -5.43
CA LYS A 139 -0.52 17.01 -4.67
C LYS A 139 0.96 17.35 -4.73
N ARG A 140 1.49 17.63 -5.93
CA ARG A 140 2.89 18.00 -6.12
C ARG A 140 3.26 19.27 -5.35
N ALA A 141 2.39 20.28 -5.34
CA ALA A 141 2.60 21.51 -4.58
C ALA A 141 2.66 21.23 -3.06
N PHE A 142 1.79 20.35 -2.57
CA PHE A 142 1.81 19.95 -1.17
C PHE A 142 3.07 19.15 -0.80
N GLU A 143 3.50 18.20 -1.63
CA GLU A 143 4.75 17.47 -1.45
C GLU A 143 5.96 18.40 -1.44
N LEU A 144 6.02 19.35 -2.37
CA LEU A 144 7.06 20.39 -2.37
C LEU A 144 7.02 21.22 -1.08
N SER A 145 5.84 21.48 -0.52
CA SER A 145 5.71 22.17 0.76
C SER A 145 6.25 21.33 1.93
N LEU A 146 6.01 20.01 1.93
CA LEU A 146 6.55 19.09 2.91
C LEU A 146 8.07 18.98 2.79
N ALA A 147 8.60 18.83 1.58
CA ALA A 147 10.04 18.77 1.33
C ALA A 147 10.75 20.06 1.76
N LYS A 148 10.14 21.23 1.50
CA LYS A 148 10.65 22.52 1.97
C LYS A 148 10.65 22.60 3.50
N LYS A 149 9.60 22.11 4.17
CA LYS A 149 9.56 22.03 5.63
C LYS A 149 10.66 21.08 6.14
N ALA A 150 10.80 19.88 5.57
CA ALA A 150 11.81 18.90 5.96
C ALA A 150 13.26 19.42 5.81
N LYS A 151 13.59 20.11 4.70
CA LYS A 151 14.93 20.73 4.51
C LYS A 151 15.28 21.74 5.60
N ARG A 152 14.29 22.44 6.18
CA ARG A 152 14.51 23.35 7.32
C ARG A 152 14.91 22.60 8.60
N TYR A 153 14.69 21.28 8.66
CA TYR A 153 15.01 20.41 9.79
C TYR A 153 16.15 19.41 9.52
N HIS A 154 17.06 19.69 8.56
CA HIS A 154 18.15 18.77 8.20
C HIS A 154 19.02 18.34 9.41
N LYS A 155 19.23 19.22 10.40
CA LYS A 155 20.00 18.93 11.62
C LYS A 155 19.37 17.86 12.55
N ALA A 156 18.13 17.43 12.31
CA ALA A 156 17.48 16.41 13.13
C ALA A 156 17.67 14.97 12.62
N PHE A 157 18.32 14.77 11.46
CA PHE A 157 18.36 13.46 10.78
C PHE A 157 19.78 12.91 10.51
N ASP A 158 20.83 13.68 10.78
CA ASP A 158 22.20 13.24 10.54
C ASP A 158 22.70 12.37 11.72
N GLY A 159 22.42 11.06 11.69
CA GLY A 159 23.01 10.11 12.63
C GLY A 159 22.36 8.73 12.78
N GLU A 160 21.17 8.46 12.25
CA GLU A 160 20.44 7.20 12.51
C GLU A 160 20.39 6.22 11.32
N HIS A 161 20.48 4.93 11.67
CA HIS A 161 20.37 3.75 10.79
C HIS A 161 19.14 3.85 9.86
N PRO A 162 19.23 3.44 8.57
CA PRO A 162 18.16 3.63 7.55
C PRO A 162 16.78 3.04 7.89
N ALA A 163 16.67 2.18 8.91
CA ALA A 163 15.41 1.66 9.41
C ALA A 163 14.58 2.72 10.15
N ALA A 164 15.22 3.59 10.93
CA ALA A 164 14.51 4.60 11.72
C ALA A 164 13.81 5.68 10.87
N PRO A 165 14.42 6.22 9.79
CA PRO A 165 13.74 7.11 8.86
C PRO A 165 12.52 6.47 8.19
N LEU A 166 12.58 5.19 7.81
CA LEU A 166 11.46 4.48 7.18
C LEU A 166 10.29 4.27 8.15
N VAL A 167 10.57 3.88 9.39
CA VAL A 167 9.54 3.74 10.43
C VAL A 167 8.92 5.10 10.77
N ARG A 168 9.73 6.16 10.89
CA ARG A 168 9.23 7.53 11.08
C ARG A 168 8.37 7.99 9.90
N LEU A 169 8.79 7.68 8.66
CA LEU A 169 8.00 8.03 7.47
C LEU A 169 6.68 7.26 7.42
N PHE A 170 6.69 5.97 7.74
CA PHE A 170 5.49 5.15 7.83
C PHE A 170 4.52 5.66 8.91
N ASN A 171 5.03 5.91 10.11
CA ASN A 171 4.24 6.49 11.21
C ASN A 171 3.73 7.89 10.88
N LEU A 172 4.51 8.69 10.14
CA LEU A 172 4.06 9.98 9.61
C LEU A 172 2.91 9.78 8.63
N CYS A 173 3.02 8.84 7.68
CA CYS A 173 1.95 8.51 6.73
C CYS A 173 0.67 8.06 7.43
N MET A 174 0.79 7.27 8.49
CA MET A 174 -0.33 6.82 9.31
C MET A 174 -0.97 7.99 10.07
N THR A 175 -0.15 8.83 10.71
CA THR A 175 -0.63 10.01 11.47
C THR A 175 -1.29 11.05 10.57
N THR A 176 -0.73 11.31 9.39
CA THR A 176 -1.23 12.35 8.48
C THR A 176 -2.23 11.84 7.45
N ALA A 177 -2.45 10.51 7.39
CA ALA A 177 -3.20 9.83 6.34
C ALA A 177 -2.75 10.22 4.91
N THR A 178 -1.46 10.51 4.72
CA THR A 178 -0.89 10.88 3.41
C THR A 178 0.35 10.05 3.10
N LEU A 179 0.30 9.25 2.03
CA LEU A 179 1.47 8.56 1.47
C LEU A 179 2.24 9.46 0.50
N PRO A 180 3.59 9.38 0.43
CA PRO A 180 4.39 9.97 -0.64
C PRO A 180 3.93 9.45 -2.00
N GLN A 181 3.79 10.33 -2.99
CA GLN A 181 3.27 9.94 -4.31
C GLN A 181 4.27 9.09 -5.10
N ASP A 182 5.57 9.26 -4.83
CA ASP A 182 6.65 8.42 -5.38
C ASP A 182 6.57 6.97 -4.90
N TRP A 183 5.86 6.69 -3.80
CA TRP A 183 5.67 5.34 -3.27
C TRP A 183 4.52 4.57 -3.94
N LYS A 184 3.73 5.23 -4.81
CA LYS A 184 2.64 4.58 -5.54
C LYS A 184 3.10 3.72 -6.71
N VAL A 185 4.34 3.89 -7.16
CA VAL A 185 4.94 3.11 -8.24
C VAL A 185 6.31 2.63 -7.77
N ALA A 186 6.31 1.58 -6.94
CA ALA A 186 7.52 0.81 -6.73
C ALA A 186 7.69 -0.12 -7.94
N ASN A 187 8.72 0.12 -8.75
CA ASN A 187 9.11 -0.85 -9.77
C ASN A 187 9.81 -2.00 -9.03
N VAL A 188 9.01 -2.97 -8.60
CA VAL A 188 9.52 -4.14 -7.87
C VAL A 188 10.20 -5.05 -8.90
N ALA A 189 11.50 -4.83 -9.11
CA ALA A 189 12.31 -5.79 -9.83
C ALA A 189 12.43 -7.05 -8.96
N PRO A 190 12.06 -8.23 -9.47
CA PRO A 190 12.31 -9.47 -8.75
C PRO A 190 13.81 -9.61 -8.53
N ILE A 191 14.24 -9.65 -7.28
CA ILE A 191 15.60 -10.07 -6.94
C ILE A 191 15.59 -11.59 -7.03
N HIS A 192 16.10 -12.12 -8.13
CA HIS A 192 16.38 -13.54 -8.25
C HIS A 192 17.49 -13.85 -7.24
N LYS A 193 17.17 -14.59 -6.17
CA LYS A 193 18.19 -15.24 -5.36
C LYS A 193 18.90 -16.23 -6.28
N GLY A 194 20.18 -15.99 -6.54
CA GLY A 194 20.97 -16.80 -7.46
C GLY A 194 20.92 -18.28 -7.10
N ASP A 195 20.58 -19.11 -8.07
CA ASP A 195 20.98 -20.52 -8.08
C ASP A 195 22.43 -20.58 -8.60
N ASP A 196 23.37 -20.06 -7.80
CA ASP A 196 24.76 -20.52 -7.89
C ASP A 196 24.84 -21.87 -7.16
N ARG A 197 24.19 -22.88 -7.75
CA ARG A 197 24.55 -24.27 -7.51
C ARG A 197 25.58 -24.62 -8.57
N GLU A 198 26.84 -24.48 -8.20
CA GLU A 198 27.94 -25.14 -8.91
C GLU A 198 27.54 -26.59 -9.16
N LEU A 199 27.34 -26.92 -10.44
CA LEU A 199 27.31 -28.29 -10.91
C LEU A 199 28.69 -28.88 -10.66
N ALA A 200 28.84 -29.59 -9.54
CA ALA A 200 29.91 -30.55 -9.37
C ALA A 200 29.73 -31.62 -10.46
N VAL A 201 30.34 -31.37 -11.62
CA VAL A 201 30.55 -32.38 -12.66
C VAL A 201 31.48 -33.42 -12.03
N SER A 202 30.87 -34.51 -11.59
CA SER A 202 31.54 -35.74 -11.20
C SER A 202 32.51 -36.16 -12.29
N ALA A 203 33.80 -35.95 -12.04
CA ALA A 203 34.88 -36.55 -12.79
C ALA A 203 34.81 -38.07 -12.60
N GLN A 204 34.39 -38.77 -13.64
CA GLN A 204 34.56 -40.23 -13.73
C GLN A 204 36.05 -40.51 -13.96
N HIS A 205 36.68 -41.12 -12.95
CA HIS A 205 37.95 -41.83 -13.10
C HIS A 205 37.75 -43.05 -14.02
N PRO A 206 38.54 -43.23 -15.09
CA PRO A 206 38.75 -44.55 -15.67
C PRO A 206 39.87 -45.25 -14.90
N ASN A 207 39.51 -46.30 -14.16
CA ASN A 207 40.48 -47.27 -13.66
C ASN A 207 40.83 -48.27 -14.76
N ALA A 208 42.13 -48.60 -14.82
CA ALA A 208 42.71 -49.83 -15.37
C ALA A 208 41.84 -51.06 -15.03
N VAL A 209 41.71 -52.07 -15.88
CA VAL A 209 42.72 -52.98 -16.45
C VAL A 209 42.20 -53.55 -17.77
#